data_AF-A0A7Y5QDL1-F1
#
_entry.id   AF-A0A7Y5QDL1-F1
#
_cell.length_a   1.000
_cell.length_b   1.000
_cell.length_c   1.000
_cell.angle_alpha   90.00
_cell.angle_beta   90.00
_cell.angle_gamma   90.00
#
_symmetry.space_group_name_H-M   'P 1'
#
loop_
_entity.id
_entity.type
_entity.pdbx_description
1 polymer ?
#
loop_
_entity_poly.entity_id
_entity_poly.type
_entity_poly.pdbx_seq_one_letter_code
_entity_poly.pdbx_strand_id
1 'polypeptide(L)'
;MKKSMFTLIAVVALLVMAFPIMSASAQESQSSRTLSFTEAQVNATFWVTNPRNRHISSVYVNLQPNQVTITATYTQRISRTGATERHQLSVTMVPALVNGRVQWNVAAASADGQPASAELLAQINAHLAASWRRWVSSTRPTGRLTGVTITEETITFTYN
;
A
#
# COMPACT_ATOMS: atom_id res chain seq x y z
N MET A 1 75.44 -26.68 34.73
CA MET A 1 74.52 -27.52 33.92
C MET A 1 73.78 -26.60 32.94
N LYS A 2 73.90 -26.88 31.61
CA LYS A 2 73.05 -26.48 30.44
C LYS A 2 72.61 -24.99 30.36
N LYS A 3 73.20 -24.08 29.56
CA LYS A 3 73.25 -23.90 28.08
C LYS A 3 71.91 -24.06 27.32
N SER A 4 71.37 -22.93 26.85
CA SER A 4 70.66 -22.66 25.56
C SER A 4 69.95 -21.28 25.70
N MET A 5 70.34 -20.13 25.13
CA MET A 5 70.74 -19.70 23.77
C MET A 5 69.73 -20.10 22.69
N PHE A 6 68.92 -19.15 22.20
CA PHE A 6 68.57 -18.93 20.77
C PHE A 6 67.68 -17.67 20.58
N THR A 7 68.22 -16.65 19.87
CA THR A 7 67.57 -15.71 18.91
C THR A 7 66.33 -14.90 19.36
N LEU A 8 66.26 -13.55 19.44
CA LEU A 8 66.79 -12.45 18.60
C LEU A 8 66.72 -12.70 17.09
N ILE A 9 65.59 -12.36 16.46
CA ILE A 9 65.42 -11.87 15.07
C ILE A 9 64.01 -11.26 14.98
N ALA A 10 63.91 -10.09 14.34
CA ALA A 10 62.68 -9.42 13.88
C ALA A 10 61.89 -8.54 14.87
N VAL A 11 62.58 -7.57 15.48
CA VAL A 11 62.07 -6.19 15.45
C VAL A 11 62.22 -5.72 13.99
N VAL A 12 61.20 -5.05 13.43
CA VAL A 12 61.16 -4.47 12.06
C VAL A 12 60.68 -5.41 10.93
N ALA A 13 59.41 -5.81 11.00
CA ALA A 13 58.55 -5.85 9.82
C ALA A 13 57.15 -5.46 10.29
N LEU A 14 56.90 -4.15 10.32
CA LEU A 14 56.09 -3.49 9.30
C LEU A 14 54.59 -3.69 9.54
N LEU A 15 53.96 -2.61 10.01
CA LEU A 15 52.71 -2.09 9.45
C LEU A 15 51.68 -3.12 8.98
N VAL A 16 50.86 -3.60 9.90
CA VAL A 16 49.41 -3.73 9.65
C VAL A 16 48.74 -3.36 10.97
N MET A 17 48.71 -2.07 11.32
CA MET A 17 47.47 -1.30 11.28
C MET A 17 46.23 -2.20 11.11
N ALA A 18 45.85 -2.86 12.20
CA ALA A 18 44.54 -3.43 12.40
C ALA A 18 43.52 -2.29 12.46
N PHE A 19 43.31 -1.63 11.32
CA PHE A 19 42.06 -0.96 11.07
C PHE A 19 41.00 -2.07 10.94
N PRO A 20 39.89 -2.01 11.68
CA PRO A 20 38.71 -2.72 11.24
C PRO A 20 38.43 -2.19 9.83
N ILE A 21 38.64 -3.05 8.83
CA ILE A 21 38.03 -2.90 7.52
C ILE A 21 36.53 -2.96 7.83
N MET A 22 35.96 -1.80 8.16
CA MET A 22 34.55 -1.57 7.99
C MET A 22 34.34 -1.77 6.49
N SER A 23 33.94 -2.98 6.13
CA SER A 23 33.26 -3.24 4.89
C SER A 23 32.04 -2.31 4.89
N ALA A 24 32.25 -1.09 4.43
CA ALA A 24 31.22 -0.31 3.79
C ALA A 24 30.85 -1.13 2.57
N SER A 25 29.98 -2.13 2.76
CA SER A 25 29.09 -2.55 1.71
C SER A 25 28.43 -1.26 1.28
N ALA A 26 28.86 -0.74 0.13
CA ALA A 26 28.15 0.25 -0.62
C ALA A 26 26.78 -0.38 -0.92
N GLN A 27 25.87 -0.25 0.05
CA GLN A 27 24.47 -0.49 -0.16
C GLN A 27 24.12 0.58 -1.18
N GLU A 28 23.98 0.16 -2.43
CA GLU A 28 23.43 0.99 -3.48
C GLU A 28 22.16 1.58 -2.88
N SER A 29 22.22 2.87 -2.52
CA SER A 29 21.08 3.63 -2.07
C SER A 29 20.16 3.70 -3.27
N GLN A 30 19.34 2.66 -3.49
CA GLN A 30 18.24 2.71 -4.42
C GLN A 30 17.47 3.96 -4.03
N SER A 31 17.44 4.93 -4.94
CA SER A 31 16.81 6.22 -4.71
C SER A 31 15.32 5.99 -4.49
N SER A 32 14.94 5.84 -3.24
CA SER A 32 13.56 5.63 -2.83
C SER A 32 12.81 6.94 -3.01
N ARG A 33 11.79 6.94 -3.87
CA ARG A 33 10.91 8.08 -4.10
C ARG A 33 9.62 7.87 -3.35
N THR A 34 9.02 8.96 -2.88
CA THR A 34 7.73 8.95 -2.19
C THR A 34 6.71 9.80 -2.95
N LEU A 35 5.47 9.35 -2.96
CA LEU A 35 4.32 10.07 -3.46
C LEU A 35 3.24 10.05 -2.38
N SER A 36 2.88 11.23 -1.88
CA SER A 36 1.93 11.38 -0.79
C SER A 36 0.70 12.17 -1.25
N PHE A 37 -0.47 11.74 -0.78
CA PHE A 37 -1.74 12.42 -1.02
C PHE A 37 -2.45 12.65 0.30
N THR A 38 -2.99 13.85 0.50
CA THR A 38 -3.87 14.13 1.63
C THR A 38 -5.27 13.60 1.37
N GLU A 39 -6.05 13.38 2.44
CA GLU A 39 -7.47 13.03 2.31
C GLU A 39 -8.24 14.03 1.44
N ALA A 40 -8.00 15.33 1.63
CA ALA A 40 -8.63 16.38 0.82
C ALA A 40 -8.29 16.25 -0.67
N GLN A 41 -7.02 15.94 -1.01
CA GLN A 41 -6.61 15.71 -2.40
C GLN A 41 -7.28 14.47 -2.99
N VAL A 42 -7.39 13.39 -2.22
CA VAL A 42 -8.08 12.16 -2.66
C VAL A 42 -9.56 12.44 -2.92
N ASN A 43 -10.24 13.14 -2.01
CA ASN A 43 -11.65 13.50 -2.17
C ASN A 43 -11.91 14.49 -3.31
N ALA A 44 -10.93 15.33 -3.66
CA ALA A 44 -11.02 16.23 -4.81
C ALA A 44 -10.81 15.53 -6.17
N THR A 45 -10.42 14.26 -6.19
CA THR A 45 -10.18 13.55 -7.46
C THR A 45 -11.46 13.38 -8.28
N PHE A 46 -11.30 13.32 -9.60
CA PHE A 46 -12.42 13.12 -10.54
C PHE A 46 -13.19 11.83 -10.26
N TRP A 47 -12.52 10.76 -9.84
CA TRP A 47 -13.18 9.47 -9.57
C TRP A 47 -14.09 9.50 -8.34
N VAL A 48 -13.79 10.36 -7.36
CA VAL A 48 -14.64 10.58 -6.17
C VAL A 48 -15.77 11.55 -6.48
N THR A 49 -15.45 12.67 -7.14
CA THR A 49 -16.43 13.72 -7.46
C THR A 49 -17.37 13.36 -8.62
N ASN A 50 -16.98 12.44 -9.50
CA ASN A 50 -17.77 11.97 -10.63
C ASN A 50 -17.72 10.43 -10.75
N PRO A 51 -18.44 9.72 -9.88
CA PRO A 51 -18.46 8.26 -9.88
C PRO A 51 -19.04 7.72 -11.19
N ARG A 52 -18.38 6.70 -11.75
CA ARG A 52 -18.78 6.08 -13.03
C ARG A 52 -20.23 5.54 -13.00
N ASN A 53 -20.66 5.03 -11.86
CA ASN A 53 -22.03 4.56 -11.68
C ASN A 53 -22.94 5.73 -11.29
N ARG A 54 -23.91 6.06 -12.14
CA ARG A 54 -24.84 7.18 -11.93
C ARG A 54 -25.76 7.01 -10.71
N HIS A 55 -25.86 5.79 -10.18
CA HIS A 55 -26.62 5.52 -8.95
C HIS A 55 -25.79 5.79 -7.70
N ILE A 56 -24.48 6.00 -7.82
CA ILE A 56 -23.61 6.31 -6.69
C ILE A 56 -23.44 7.83 -6.64
N SER A 57 -23.60 8.40 -5.45
CA SER A 57 -23.36 9.82 -5.18
C SER A 57 -22.76 10.00 -3.79
N SER A 58 -22.34 11.23 -3.46
CA SER A 58 -21.84 11.59 -2.13
C SER A 58 -20.70 10.69 -1.66
N VAL A 59 -19.80 10.35 -2.58
CA VAL A 59 -18.62 9.53 -2.26
C VAL A 59 -17.69 10.34 -1.38
N TYR A 60 -17.25 9.75 -0.27
CA TYR A 60 -16.26 10.32 0.62
C TYR A 60 -15.25 9.25 1.01
N VAL A 61 -13.98 9.62 0.98
CA VAL A 61 -12.85 8.78 1.38
C VAL A 61 -12.32 9.31 2.69
N ASN A 62 -12.30 8.45 3.71
CA ASN A 62 -11.73 8.70 5.02
C ASN A 62 -10.45 7.86 5.18
N LEU A 63 -9.32 8.52 5.41
CA LEU A 63 -8.03 7.89 5.68
C LEU A 63 -7.92 7.61 7.19
N GLN A 64 -7.55 6.39 7.53
CA GLN A 64 -7.35 5.96 8.91
C GLN A 64 -6.03 5.19 8.99
N PRO A 65 -5.43 5.05 10.19
CA PRO A 65 -4.19 4.31 10.33
C PRO A 65 -4.30 2.91 9.71
N ASN A 66 -3.47 2.66 8.68
CA ASN A 66 -3.41 1.42 7.90
C ASN A 66 -4.66 1.02 7.08
N GLN A 67 -5.68 1.88 6.98
CA GLN A 67 -6.90 1.54 6.23
C GLN A 67 -7.57 2.75 5.59
N VAL A 68 -8.44 2.50 4.61
CA VAL A 68 -9.25 3.51 3.95
C VAL A 68 -10.71 3.12 4.08
N THR A 69 -11.56 4.03 4.54
CA THR A 69 -13.00 3.83 4.56
C THR A 69 -13.66 4.72 3.51
N ILE A 70 -14.39 4.12 2.59
CA ILE A 70 -15.15 4.81 1.55
C ILE A 70 -16.62 4.76 1.94
N THR A 71 -17.27 5.91 2.04
CA THR A 71 -18.72 6.01 2.19
C THR A 71 -19.32 6.56 0.91
N ALA A 72 -20.55 6.14 0.60
CA ALA A 72 -21.29 6.64 -0.54
C ALA A 72 -22.79 6.42 -0.36
N THR A 73 -23.61 7.11 -1.15
CA THR A 73 -25.04 6.83 -1.25
C THR A 73 -25.31 6.09 -2.55
N TYR A 74 -26.01 4.96 -2.49
CA TYR A 74 -26.52 4.25 -3.66
C TYR A 74 -28.02 4.49 -3.83
N THR A 75 -28.44 4.99 -4.99
CA THR A 75 -29.85 5.22 -5.33
C THR A 75 -30.33 4.10 -6.25
N GLN A 76 -31.18 3.22 -5.72
CA GLN A 76 -31.80 2.13 -6.46
C GLN A 76 -33.15 2.56 -7.02
N ARG A 77 -33.43 2.23 -8.29
CA ARG A 77 -34.79 2.32 -8.83
C ARG A 77 -35.54 1.03 -8.49
N ILE A 78 -36.63 1.17 -7.75
CA ILE A 78 -37.43 0.02 -7.26
C ILE A 78 -38.72 -0.18 -8.05
N SER A 79 -39.14 0.80 -8.84
CA SER A 79 -40.35 0.66 -9.66
C SER A 79 -40.16 1.15 -11.10
N ARG A 80 -40.97 0.59 -12.00
CA ARG A 80 -41.08 1.06 -13.38
C ARG A 80 -41.62 2.50 -13.45
N THR A 81 -42.38 2.94 -12.45
CA THR A 81 -42.94 4.30 -12.34
C THR A 81 -41.96 5.36 -11.81
N GLY A 82 -40.73 4.96 -11.44
CA GLY A 82 -39.66 5.90 -11.07
C GLY A 82 -39.46 6.08 -9.57
N ALA A 83 -40.09 5.27 -8.72
CA ALA A 83 -39.77 5.24 -7.30
C ALA A 83 -38.31 4.82 -7.09
N THR A 84 -37.63 5.50 -6.17
CA THR A 84 -36.23 5.24 -5.83
C THR A 84 -36.06 5.08 -4.33
N GLU A 85 -35.13 4.22 -3.95
CA GLU A 85 -34.65 4.05 -2.57
C GLU A 85 -33.18 4.44 -2.51
N ARG A 86 -32.75 4.92 -1.34
CA ARG A 86 -31.37 5.31 -1.09
C ARG A 86 -30.80 4.45 0.02
N HIS A 87 -29.62 3.91 -0.23
CA HIS A 87 -28.87 3.09 0.71
C HIS A 87 -27.53 3.76 1.01
N GLN A 88 -27.18 3.85 2.28
CA GLN A 88 -25.87 4.31 2.70
C GLN A 88 -24.88 3.15 2.66
N LEU A 89 -23.86 3.30 1.84
CA LEU A 89 -22.76 2.33 1.71
C LEU A 89 -21.57 2.77 2.56
N SER A 90 -20.87 1.79 3.13
CA SER A 90 -19.55 1.95 3.72
C SER A 90 -18.69 0.74 3.37
N VAL A 91 -17.44 0.97 2.98
CA VAL A 91 -16.46 -0.06 2.64
C VAL A 91 -15.13 0.31 3.26
N THR A 92 -14.59 -0.55 4.12
CA THR A 92 -13.25 -0.42 4.69
C THR A 92 -12.29 -1.34 3.94
N MET A 93 -11.18 -0.77 3.49
CA MET A 93 -10.17 -1.42 2.67
C MET A 93 -8.80 -1.30 3.31
N VAL A 94 -8.01 -2.37 3.23
CA VAL A 94 -6.62 -2.40 3.66
C VAL A 94 -5.70 -2.62 2.46
N PRO A 95 -4.58 -1.89 2.36
CA PRO A 95 -3.64 -2.08 1.27
C PRO A 95 -2.76 -3.31 1.53
N ALA A 96 -2.39 -4.00 0.46
CA ALA A 96 -1.41 -5.08 0.46
C ALA A 96 -0.43 -4.87 -0.70
N LEU A 97 0.87 -5.04 -0.45
CA LEU A 97 1.88 -4.97 -1.51
C LEU A 97 2.07 -6.34 -2.13
N VAL A 98 1.75 -6.46 -3.42
CA VAL A 98 1.88 -7.70 -4.19
C VAL A 98 2.65 -7.38 -5.47
N ASN A 99 3.83 -7.99 -5.63
CA ASN A 99 4.69 -7.83 -6.81
C ASN A 99 4.99 -6.37 -7.17
N GLY A 100 5.27 -5.54 -6.16
CA GLY A 100 5.59 -4.12 -6.34
C GLY A 100 4.39 -3.24 -6.68
N ARG A 101 3.18 -3.64 -6.29
CA ARG A 101 1.93 -2.91 -6.54
C ARG A 101 1.03 -2.97 -5.32
N VAL A 102 0.23 -1.93 -5.13
CA VAL A 102 -0.83 -1.93 -4.11
C VAL A 102 -2.02 -2.68 -4.66
N GLN A 103 -2.42 -3.72 -3.94
CA GLN A 103 -3.69 -4.41 -4.07
C GLN A 103 -4.54 -4.03 -2.85
N TRP A 104 -5.78 -3.66 -3.08
CA TRP A 104 -6.71 -3.34 -2.00
C TRP A 104 -7.57 -4.56 -1.67
N ASN A 105 -7.63 -4.91 -0.39
CA ASN A 105 -8.52 -5.94 0.11
C ASN A 105 -9.64 -5.27 0.92
N VAL A 106 -10.88 -5.65 0.67
CA VAL A 106 -12.03 -5.23 1.45
C VAL A 106 -12.02 -6.01 2.76
N ALA A 107 -11.84 -5.29 3.86
CA ALA A 107 -11.87 -5.84 5.22
C ALA A 107 -13.29 -5.85 5.80
N ALA A 108 -14.07 -4.81 5.49
CA ALA A 108 -15.47 -4.71 5.90
C ALA A 108 -16.28 -3.95 4.83
N ALA A 109 -17.57 -4.27 4.75
CA ALA A 109 -18.53 -3.52 3.95
C ALA A 109 -19.89 -3.56 4.63
N SER A 110 -20.70 -2.52 4.43
CA SER A 110 -22.07 -2.47 4.95
C SER A 110 -22.99 -1.67 4.04
N ALA A 111 -24.27 -2.00 4.08
CA ALA A 111 -25.36 -1.19 3.53
C ALA A 111 -26.35 -0.88 4.64
N ASP A 112 -26.67 0.40 4.86
CA ASP A 112 -27.58 0.86 5.90
C ASP A 112 -27.22 0.35 7.31
N GLY A 113 -25.91 0.30 7.58
CA GLY A 113 -25.35 -0.22 8.84
C GLY A 113 -25.36 -1.74 8.98
N GLN A 114 -25.94 -2.48 8.03
CA GLN A 114 -25.92 -3.94 8.03
C GLN A 114 -24.62 -4.45 7.40
N PRO A 115 -23.78 -5.20 8.15
CA PRO A 115 -22.52 -5.68 7.62
C PRO A 115 -22.75 -6.75 6.55
N ALA A 116 -21.90 -6.75 5.53
CA ALA A 116 -21.82 -7.80 4.53
C ALA A 116 -21.39 -9.13 5.19
N SER A 117 -21.93 -10.24 4.69
CA SER A 117 -21.50 -11.57 5.12
C SER A 117 -20.04 -11.83 4.74
N ALA A 118 -19.37 -12.71 5.48
CA ALA A 118 -17.99 -13.12 5.17
C ALA A 118 -17.87 -13.72 3.76
N GLU A 119 -18.88 -14.47 3.31
CA GLU A 119 -18.92 -15.01 1.96
C GLU A 119 -19.00 -13.91 0.89
N LEU A 120 -19.86 -12.90 1.10
CA LEU A 120 -19.96 -11.77 0.19
C LEU A 120 -18.66 -10.96 0.14
N LEU A 121 -18.01 -10.74 1.28
CA LEU A 121 -16.69 -10.10 1.33
C LEU A 121 -15.64 -10.91 0.57
N ALA A 122 -15.65 -12.24 0.68
CA ALA A 122 -14.76 -13.11 -0.08
C ALA A 122 -15.02 -13.01 -1.59
N GLN A 123 -16.28 -12.99 -2.02
CA GLN A 123 -16.64 -12.80 -3.43
C GLN A 123 -16.18 -11.44 -3.96
N ILE A 124 -16.41 -10.35 -3.21
CA ILE A 124 -15.94 -9.00 -3.57
C ILE A 124 -14.42 -8.99 -3.76
N ASN A 125 -13.67 -9.56 -2.81
CA ASN A 125 -12.21 -9.62 -2.90
C ASN A 125 -11.72 -10.46 -4.09
N ALA A 126 -12.39 -11.59 -4.40
CA ALA A 126 -12.07 -12.39 -5.57
C ALA A 126 -12.27 -11.61 -6.89
N HIS A 127 -13.37 -10.85 -7.00
CA HIS A 127 -13.65 -10.02 -8.17
C HIS A 127 -12.70 -8.83 -8.31
N LEU A 128 -12.34 -8.17 -7.19
CA LEU A 128 -11.33 -7.10 -7.18
C LEU A 128 -9.97 -7.62 -7.65
N ALA A 129 -9.52 -8.76 -7.11
CA ALA A 129 -8.25 -9.37 -7.50
C ALA A 129 -8.21 -9.74 -9.00
N ALA A 130 -9.30 -10.30 -9.54
CA ALA A 130 -9.40 -10.64 -10.96
C ALA A 130 -9.35 -9.38 -11.85
N SER A 131 -10.10 -8.33 -11.48
CA SER A 131 -10.15 -7.06 -12.21
C SER A 131 -8.79 -6.36 -12.20
N TRP A 132 -8.12 -6.35 -11.04
CA TRP A 132 -6.79 -5.79 -10.87
C TRP A 132 -5.76 -6.51 -11.73
N ARG A 133 -5.73 -7.85 -11.68
CA ARG A 133 -4.83 -8.67 -12.49
C ARG A 133 -4.98 -8.36 -13.98
N ARG A 134 -6.23 -8.24 -14.45
CA ARG A 134 -6.52 -7.91 -15.85
C ARG A 134 -5.96 -6.54 -16.24
N TRP A 135 -6.23 -5.49 -15.44
CA TRP A 135 -5.71 -4.15 -15.70
C TRP A 135 -4.18 -4.11 -15.69
N VAL A 136 -3.55 -4.73 -14.68
CA VAL A 136 -2.09 -4.80 -14.57
C VAL A 136 -1.48 -5.48 -15.79
N SER A 137 -2.08 -6.57 -16.28
CA SER A 137 -1.57 -7.27 -17.47
C SER A 137 -1.58 -6.39 -18.73
N SER A 138 -2.50 -5.43 -18.84
CA SER A 138 -2.66 -4.57 -20.00
C SER A 138 -1.94 -3.21 -19.93
N THR A 139 -1.49 -2.78 -18.74
CA THR A 139 -1.05 -1.38 -18.55
C THR A 139 0.23 -1.20 -17.73
N ARG A 140 0.99 -2.27 -17.44
CA ARG A 140 2.16 -2.28 -16.54
C ARG A 140 2.97 -0.96 -16.53
N PRO A 141 2.80 -0.08 -15.53
CA PRO A 141 3.67 1.09 -15.38
C PRO A 141 5.08 0.67 -14.97
N THR A 142 6.03 1.54 -15.28
CA THR A 142 7.42 1.49 -14.83
C THR A 142 7.53 1.96 -13.37
N GLY A 143 8.33 1.27 -12.57
CA GLY A 143 8.48 1.51 -11.11
C GLY A 143 7.82 0.42 -10.25
N ARG A 144 8.47 0.07 -9.14
CA ARG A 144 7.96 -0.92 -8.16
C ARG A 144 7.69 -0.24 -6.84
N LEU A 145 6.44 -0.35 -6.36
CA LEU A 145 6.10 0.08 -5.01
C LEU A 145 6.80 -0.82 -3.99
N THR A 146 7.48 -0.21 -3.04
CA THR A 146 8.18 -0.87 -1.93
C THR A 146 7.49 -0.61 -0.60
N GLY A 147 6.61 0.41 -0.53
CA GLY A 147 5.91 0.80 0.68
C GLY A 147 4.56 1.44 0.40
N VAL A 148 3.63 1.24 1.34
CA VAL A 148 2.39 2.01 1.45
C VAL A 148 2.13 2.28 2.92
N THR A 149 1.99 3.54 3.28
CA THR A 149 1.71 3.99 4.65
C THR A 149 0.48 4.86 4.63
N ILE A 150 -0.47 4.60 5.54
CA ILE A 150 -1.70 5.38 5.68
C ILE A 150 -1.78 5.89 7.11
N THR A 151 -1.91 7.20 7.25
CA THR A 151 -2.19 7.90 8.50
C THR A 151 -3.62 8.44 8.48
N GLU A 152 -4.03 9.16 9.51
CA GLU A 152 -5.33 9.85 9.54
C GLU A 152 -5.45 10.96 8.48
N GLU A 153 -4.32 11.46 7.95
CA GLU A 153 -4.33 12.61 7.04
C GLU A 153 -3.82 12.29 5.64
N THR A 154 -2.96 11.26 5.52
CA THR A 154 -2.20 11.03 4.29
C THR A 154 -2.08 9.55 3.94
N ILE A 155 -2.05 9.29 2.63
CA ILE A 155 -1.59 8.03 2.06
C ILE A 155 -0.29 8.28 1.31
N THR A 156 0.75 7.53 1.65
CA THR A 156 2.08 7.65 1.07
C THR A 156 2.48 6.34 0.39
N PHE A 157 2.90 6.43 -0.86
CA PHE A 157 3.46 5.33 -1.64
C PHE A 157 4.97 5.52 -1.79
N THR A 158 5.74 4.48 -1.51
CA THR A 158 7.19 4.45 -1.69
C THR A 158 7.53 3.56 -2.88
N TYR A 159 8.44 4.00 -3.75
CA TYR A 159 8.79 3.27 -4.96
C TYR A 159 10.24 3.48 -5.42
N ASN A 160 10.76 2.45 -6.11
CA ASN A 160 12.09 2.41 -6.73
C ASN A 160 11.96 2.18 -8.25
#